data_AF-A0A8B2VKI4-F1
#
_entry.id   AF-A0A8B2VKI4-F1
#
_cell.length_a   1.000
_cell.length_b   1.000
_cell.length_c   1.000
_cell.angle_alpha   90.00
_cell.angle_beta   90.00
_cell.angle_gamma   90.00
#
_symmetry.space_group_name_H-M   'P 1'
#
loop_
_entity.id
_entity.type
_entity.pdbx_description
1 polymer ?
#
loop_
_entity_poly.entity_id
_entity_poly.type
_entity_poly.pdbx_seq_one_letter_code
_entity_poly.pdbx_strand_id
1 'polypeptide(L)'
;MNSIVYAIIVVPLMTMLPLILGVFVKEHVPGIGIFRTLFYLSAISSLVVIALAWSAILKDNGLVNNFLVGSGVINSPVPFLTGRWWLIISSCLITLWSGVPYYMLMYLTALANIDKLLYEAAVIDGAGAVKSFFTVTVPGMKIMMALVSILSMIGCRRLPLRHDRWFHHYRSGF
;
A
#
# COMPACT_ATOMS: atom_id res chain seq x y z
N MET A 1 14.62 -3.62 15.87
CA MET A 1 14.61 -2.15 15.67
C MET A 1 14.04 -1.72 14.31
N ASN A 2 14.35 -2.43 13.21
CA ASN A 2 13.89 -2.02 11.87
C ASN A 2 12.37 -2.07 11.64
N SER A 3 11.66 -3.00 12.29
CA SER A 3 10.20 -3.16 12.11
C SER A 3 9.36 -2.00 12.66
N ILE A 4 9.87 -1.28 13.68
CA ILE A 4 9.16 -0.13 14.26
C ILE A 4 9.26 1.08 13.31
N VAL A 5 10.46 1.32 12.76
CA VAL A 5 10.67 2.36 11.73
C VAL A 5 9.83 2.06 10.49
N TYR A 6 9.76 0.79 10.08
CA TYR A 6 8.87 0.34 9.02
C TYR A 6 7.40 0.67 9.32
N ALA A 7 6.90 0.32 10.50
CA ALA A 7 5.52 0.57 10.90
C ALA A 7 5.19 2.07 10.88
N ILE A 8 6.06 2.90 11.44
CA ILE A 8 5.84 4.35 11.57
C ILE A 8 5.75 5.04 10.20
N ILE A 9 6.46 4.54 9.19
CA ILE A 9 6.42 5.10 7.84
C ILE A 9 5.27 4.50 7.04
N VAL A 10 5.10 3.18 7.09
CA VAL A 10 4.13 2.45 6.25
C VAL A 10 2.69 2.73 6.67
N VAL A 11 2.41 2.78 7.97
CA VAL A 11 1.05 2.99 8.49
C VAL A 11 0.43 4.31 8.00
N PRO A 12 1.07 5.49 8.16
CA PRO A 12 0.49 6.75 7.67
C PRO A 12 0.40 6.78 6.14
N LEU A 13 1.34 6.16 5.42
CA LEU A 13 1.20 6.02 3.97
C LEU A 13 0.00 5.12 3.61
N MET A 14 -0.21 3.99 4.29
CA MET A 14 -1.35 3.10 4.05
C MET A 14 -2.69 3.73 4.42
N THR A 15 -2.74 4.71 5.34
CA THR A 15 -3.99 5.40 5.67
C THR A 15 -4.28 6.55 4.71
N MET A 16 -3.27 7.39 4.40
CA MET A 16 -3.43 8.58 3.55
C MET A 16 -3.59 8.23 2.07
N LEU A 17 -2.76 7.33 1.55
CA LEU A 17 -2.63 7.10 0.11
C LEU A 17 -3.91 6.49 -0.50
N PRO A 18 -4.55 5.47 0.11
CA PRO A 18 -5.82 4.93 -0.39
C PRO A 18 -7.00 5.89 -0.21
N LEU A 19 -6.93 6.78 0.79
CA LEU A 19 -7.97 7.78 1.04
C LEU A 19 -7.94 8.88 -0.03
N ILE A 20 -6.75 9.37 -0.39
CA ILE A 20 -6.55 10.30 -1.50
C ILE A 20 -6.98 9.65 -2.81
N LEU A 21 -6.53 8.43 -3.08
CA LEU A 21 -6.90 7.68 -4.28
C LEU A 21 -8.41 7.41 -4.35
N GLY A 22 -9.05 7.05 -3.24
CA GLY A 22 -10.50 6.79 -3.19
C GLY A 22 -11.33 8.02 -3.56
N VAL A 23 -10.90 9.21 -3.11
CA VAL A 23 -11.54 10.47 -3.49
C VAL A 23 -11.29 10.82 -4.96
N PHE A 24 -10.05 10.61 -5.42
CA PHE A 24 -9.68 10.82 -6.82
C PHE A 24 -10.41 9.88 -7.77
N VAL A 25 -10.76 8.67 -7.32
CA VAL A 25 -11.57 7.70 -8.09
C VAL A 25 -13.06 8.06 -8.10
N LYS A 26 -13.55 8.74 -7.06
CA LYS A 26 -14.94 9.21 -6.98
C LYS A 26 -15.20 10.36 -7.94
N GLU A 27 -14.27 11.32 -8.00
CA GLU A 27 -14.28 12.32 -9.06
C GLU A 27 -14.01 11.59 -10.39
N HIS A 28 -14.83 11.81 -11.42
CA HIS A 28 -14.76 11.05 -12.67
C HIS A 28 -13.55 11.48 -13.52
N VAL A 29 -12.33 11.26 -13.02
CA VAL A 29 -11.11 11.71 -13.68
C VAL A 29 -10.81 10.80 -14.88
N PRO A 30 -10.51 11.36 -16.06
CA PRO A 30 -10.13 10.56 -17.23
C PRO A 30 -8.86 9.75 -16.94
N GLY A 31 -8.91 8.43 -17.18
CA GLY A 31 -7.81 7.48 -16.86
C GLY A 31 -8.08 6.57 -15.66
N ILE A 32 -9.20 6.76 -14.94
CA ILE A 32 -9.58 5.94 -13.78
C ILE A 32 -9.70 4.45 -14.10
N GLY A 33 -10.08 4.09 -15.34
CA GLY A 33 -10.26 2.72 -15.77
C GLY A 33 -8.96 1.90 -15.72
N ILE A 34 -7.86 2.49 -16.22
CA ILE A 34 -6.53 1.86 -16.22
C ILE A 34 -6.03 1.69 -14.78
N PHE A 35 -6.20 2.73 -13.96
CA PHE A 35 -5.86 2.68 -12.53
C PHE A 35 -6.66 1.61 -11.79
N ARG A 36 -7.99 1.51 -12.00
CA ARG A 36 -8.82 0.43 -11.45
C ARG A 36 -8.26 -0.92 -11.87
N THR A 37 -8.01 -1.14 -13.16
CA THR A 37 -7.53 -2.45 -13.63
C THR A 37 -6.19 -2.85 -13.02
N LEU A 38 -5.21 -1.94 -12.92
CA LEU A 38 -3.91 -2.23 -12.31
C LEU A 38 -4.03 -2.57 -10.82
N PHE A 39 -4.83 -1.81 -10.08
CA PHE A 39 -5.03 -2.06 -8.64
C PHE A 39 -5.88 -3.31 -8.37
N TYR A 40 -6.92 -3.58 -9.17
CA TYR A 40 -7.69 -4.82 -9.05
C TYR A 40 -6.87 -6.05 -9.42
N LEU A 41 -5.98 -5.94 -10.42
CA LEU A 41 -5.08 -7.03 -10.79
C LEU A 41 -4.17 -7.44 -9.61
N SER A 42 -3.63 -6.47 -8.87
CA SER A 42 -2.87 -6.76 -7.65
C SER A 42 -3.76 -7.32 -6.53
N ALA A 43 -5.00 -6.86 -6.39
CA ALA A 43 -5.90 -7.31 -5.31
C ALA A 43 -6.33 -8.78 -5.47
N ILE A 44 -6.53 -9.22 -6.71
CA ILE A 44 -6.98 -10.59 -7.02
C ILE A 44 -5.80 -11.58 -7.01
N SER A 45 -4.56 -11.07 -7.14
CA SER A 45 -3.36 -11.89 -7.16
C SER A 45 -3.03 -12.47 -5.78
N SER A 46 -2.60 -13.73 -5.74
CA SER A 46 -2.16 -14.38 -4.50
C SER A 46 -0.85 -13.76 -3.98
N LEU A 47 -0.73 -13.64 -2.66
CA LEU A 47 0.47 -13.13 -1.99
C LEU A 47 1.75 -13.85 -2.45
N VAL A 48 1.68 -15.16 -2.68
CA VAL A 48 2.82 -15.98 -3.13
C VAL A 48 3.25 -15.58 -4.54
N VAL A 49 2.29 -15.35 -5.44
CA VAL A 49 2.56 -14.94 -6.83
C VAL A 49 3.19 -13.55 -6.86
N ILE A 50 2.65 -12.62 -6.07
CA ILE A 50 3.20 -11.27 -5.91
C ILE A 50 4.64 -11.35 -5.41
N ALA A 51 4.91 -12.14 -4.37
CA ALA A 51 6.25 -12.29 -3.81
C ALA A 51 7.25 -12.86 -4.82
N LEU A 52 6.85 -13.86 -5.62
CA LEU A 52 7.69 -14.45 -6.66
C LEU A 52 7.95 -13.48 -7.81
N ALA A 53 6.92 -12.77 -8.28
CA ALA A 53 7.04 -11.78 -9.35
C ALA A 53 7.99 -10.65 -8.95
N TRP A 54 7.78 -10.05 -7.77
CA TRP A 54 8.65 -8.98 -7.29
C TRP A 54 10.06 -9.45 -6.95
N SER A 55 10.22 -10.68 -6.43
CA SER A 55 11.55 -11.27 -6.21
C SER A 55 12.32 -11.44 -7.53
N ALA A 56 11.65 -11.86 -8.60
CA ALA A 56 12.26 -11.95 -9.92
C ALA A 56 12.64 -10.58 -10.50
N ILE A 57 11.80 -9.57 -10.28
CA ILE A 57 12.02 -8.19 -10.75
C ILE A 57 13.16 -7.48 -9.99
N LEU A 58 13.24 -7.68 -8.68
CA LEU A 58 14.18 -7.02 -7.76
C LEU A 58 15.49 -7.80 -7.53
N LYS A 59 15.64 -8.97 -8.17
CA LYS A 59 16.88 -9.75 -8.13
C LYS A 59 18.06 -8.91 -8.66
N ASP A 60 19.28 -9.26 -8.27
CA ASP A 60 20.48 -8.50 -8.69
C ASP A 60 20.62 -8.42 -10.23
N ASN A 61 20.20 -9.47 -10.97
CA ASN A 61 20.10 -9.50 -12.44
C ASN A 61 18.67 -9.24 -12.99
N GLY A 62 17.81 -8.63 -12.19
CA GLY A 62 16.40 -8.40 -12.51
C GLY A 62 16.19 -7.24 -13.49
N LEU A 63 14.96 -7.12 -14.01
CA LEU A 63 14.57 -6.08 -14.96
C LEU A 63 14.87 -4.66 -14.45
N VAL A 64 14.70 -4.42 -13.15
CA VAL A 64 14.92 -3.10 -12.53
C VAL A 64 16.41 -2.76 -12.53
N ASN A 65 17.29 -3.68 -12.13
CA ASN A 65 18.73 -3.44 -12.15
C ASN A 65 19.28 -3.32 -13.57
N ASN A 66 18.81 -4.15 -14.51
CA ASN A 66 19.22 -4.04 -15.90
C ASN A 66 18.79 -2.71 -16.54
N PHE A 67 17.61 -2.19 -16.17
CA PHE A 67 17.14 -0.89 -16.61
C PHE A 67 17.90 0.28 -15.95
N LEU A 68 18.21 0.19 -14.65
CA LEU A 68 18.97 1.22 -13.92
C LEU A 68 20.45 1.29 -14.35
N VAL A 69 21.06 0.14 -14.62
CA VAL A 69 22.43 0.04 -15.15
C VAL A 69 22.44 0.46 -16.63
N GLY A 70 21.45 0.02 -17.41
CA GLY A 70 21.32 0.38 -18.83
C GLY A 70 20.99 1.86 -19.08
N SER A 71 20.33 2.54 -18.14
CA SER A 71 20.06 3.99 -18.19
C SER A 71 21.22 4.86 -17.71
N GLY A 72 22.33 4.26 -17.24
CA GLY A 72 23.54 4.99 -16.83
C GLY A 72 23.39 5.77 -15.52
N VAL A 73 22.27 5.61 -14.80
CA VAL A 73 22.02 6.29 -13.51
C VAL A 73 22.88 5.68 -12.39
N ILE A 74 23.30 4.41 -12.53
CA ILE A 74 24.06 3.68 -11.50
C ILE A 74 25.10 2.75 -12.15
N ASN A 75 26.34 2.78 -11.67
CA ASN A 75 27.47 1.99 -12.20
C ASN A 75 27.55 0.54 -11.66
N SER A 76 26.77 0.21 -10.63
CA SER A 76 26.77 -1.11 -10.00
C SER A 76 25.35 -1.51 -9.57
N PRO A 77 24.98 -2.80 -9.66
CA PRO A 77 23.64 -3.27 -9.36
C PRO A 77 23.28 -2.99 -7.90
N VAL A 78 22.10 -2.40 -7.67
CA VAL A 78 21.64 -2.08 -6.32
C VAL A 78 21.15 -3.37 -5.66
N PRO A 79 21.66 -3.72 -4.47
CA PRO A 79 21.24 -4.91 -3.74
C PRO A 79 19.88 -4.68 -3.09
N PHE A 80 18.80 -4.70 -3.88
CA PHE A 80 17.43 -4.45 -3.40
C PHE A 80 16.95 -5.51 -2.39
N LEU A 81 17.43 -6.75 -2.55
CA LEU A 81 17.09 -7.89 -1.70
C LEU A 81 18.17 -8.24 -0.66
N THR A 82 19.35 -7.65 -0.77
CA THR A 82 20.53 -7.97 0.06
C THR A 82 20.95 -6.79 0.94
N GLY A 83 20.66 -5.56 0.53
CA GLY A 83 20.93 -4.33 1.28
C GLY A 83 19.92 -4.10 2.39
N ARG A 84 20.40 -3.82 3.61
CA ARG A 84 19.56 -3.61 4.81
C ARG A 84 18.46 -2.55 4.60
N TRP A 85 18.79 -1.40 4.01
CA TRP A 85 17.86 -0.29 3.80
C TRP A 85 16.98 -0.50 2.58
N TRP A 86 17.56 -0.99 1.47
CA TRP A 86 16.84 -1.24 0.23
C TRP A 86 15.81 -2.37 0.36
N LEU A 87 16.08 -3.38 1.20
CA LEU A 87 15.11 -4.44 1.50
C LEU A 87 13.89 -3.90 2.25
N ILE A 88 14.10 -2.97 3.19
CA ILE A 88 13.00 -2.32 3.95
C ILE A 88 12.14 -1.47 3.00
N ILE A 89 12.77 -0.69 2.12
CA ILE A 89 12.05 0.16 1.16
C ILE A 89 11.30 -0.69 0.12
N SER A 90 11.94 -1.72 -0.43
CA SER A 90 11.33 -2.58 -1.45
C SER A 90 10.15 -3.38 -0.88
N SER A 91 10.31 -3.95 0.33
CA SER A 91 9.20 -4.63 1.01
C SER A 91 8.06 -3.69 1.38
N CYS A 92 8.36 -2.44 1.75
CA CYS A 92 7.38 -1.39 1.97
C CYS A 92 6.57 -1.12 0.69
N LEU A 93 7.25 -0.90 -0.44
CA LEU A 93 6.60 -0.64 -1.73
C LEU A 93 5.71 -1.81 -2.18
N ILE A 94 6.17 -3.05 -2.05
CA ILE A 94 5.37 -4.23 -2.40
C ILE A 94 4.13 -4.34 -1.51
N THR A 95 4.30 -4.08 -0.20
CA THR A 95 3.19 -4.10 0.76
C THR A 95 2.19 -2.98 0.49
N LEU A 96 2.67 -1.77 0.18
CA LEU A 96 1.83 -0.64 -0.23
C LEU A 96 1.07 -1.00 -1.50
N TRP A 97 1.75 -1.45 -2.54
CA TRP A 97 1.13 -1.80 -3.82
C TRP A 97 0.06 -2.88 -3.68
N SER A 98 0.30 -3.90 -2.84
CA SER A 98 -0.65 -4.99 -2.63
C SER A 98 -1.80 -4.61 -1.68
N GLY A 99 -1.55 -3.75 -0.69
CA GLY A 99 -2.53 -3.37 0.33
C GLY A 99 -3.40 -2.17 -0.04
N VAL A 100 -2.88 -1.23 -0.84
CA VAL A 100 -3.61 -0.03 -1.29
C VAL A 100 -4.94 -0.36 -1.97
N PRO A 101 -5.04 -1.32 -2.92
CA PRO A 101 -6.31 -1.68 -3.54
C PRO A 101 -7.38 -2.14 -2.54
N TYR A 102 -6.96 -2.92 -1.54
CA TYR A 102 -7.85 -3.46 -0.52
C TYR A 102 -8.41 -2.35 0.35
N TYR A 103 -7.55 -1.48 0.89
CA TYR A 103 -7.98 -0.37 1.72
C TYR A 103 -8.74 0.70 0.92
N MET A 104 -8.40 0.91 -0.35
CA MET A 104 -9.13 1.81 -1.23
C MET A 104 -10.56 1.33 -1.45
N LEU A 105 -10.78 0.03 -1.73
CA LEU A 105 -12.12 -0.53 -1.87
C LEU A 105 -12.96 -0.33 -0.60
N MET A 106 -12.32 -0.57 0.54
CA MET A 106 -12.85 -0.31 1.87
C MET A 106 -13.23 1.16 2.10
N TYR A 107 -12.40 2.11 1.65
CA TYR A 107 -12.74 3.53 1.71
C TYR A 107 -13.87 3.89 0.75
N LEU A 108 -13.90 3.33 -0.46
CA LEU A 108 -14.97 3.59 -1.43
C LEU A 108 -16.34 3.16 -0.89
N THR A 109 -16.42 2.00 -0.23
CA THR A 109 -17.67 1.56 0.41
C THR A 109 -18.06 2.44 1.60
N ALA A 110 -17.09 2.91 2.39
CA ALA A 110 -17.34 3.86 3.47
C ALA A 110 -17.81 5.23 2.92
N LEU A 111 -17.17 5.74 1.87
CA LEU A 111 -17.56 6.97 1.17
C LEU A 111 -18.97 6.88 0.58
N ALA A 112 -19.37 5.70 0.09
CA ALA A 112 -20.71 5.46 -0.43
C ALA A 112 -21.80 5.48 0.67
N ASN A 113 -21.43 5.28 1.93
CA ASN A 113 -22.34 5.37 3.07
C ASN A 113 -22.51 6.81 3.61
N ILE A 114 -21.65 7.76 3.22
CA ILE A 114 -21.78 9.15 3.64
C ILE A 114 -22.98 9.79 2.91
N ASP A 115 -23.88 10.41 3.66
CA ASP A 115 -25.05 11.09 3.10
C ASP A 115 -24.65 12.16 2.08
N LYS A 116 -25.29 12.13 0.92
CA LYS A 116 -25.08 13.11 -0.17
C LYS A 116 -25.51 14.52 0.26
N LEU A 117 -26.49 14.63 1.16
CA LEU A 117 -26.97 15.91 1.69
C LEU A 117 -25.87 16.73 2.35
N LEU A 118 -24.90 16.07 3.00
CA LEU A 118 -23.74 16.74 3.62
C LEU A 118 -22.80 17.36 2.57
N TYR A 119 -22.66 16.72 1.41
CA TYR A 119 -21.87 17.27 0.31
C TYR A 119 -22.62 18.42 -0.39
N GLU A 120 -23.93 18.31 -0.56
CA GLU A 120 -24.75 19.37 -1.15
C GLU A 120 -24.80 20.61 -0.27
N ALA A 121 -24.96 20.46 1.05
CA ALA A 121 -24.87 21.55 2.01
C ALA A 121 -23.50 22.26 1.96
N ALA A 122 -22.41 21.49 1.86
CA ALA A 122 -21.07 22.06 1.73
C ALA A 122 -20.90 22.88 0.43
N VAL A 123 -21.50 22.45 -0.68
CA VAL A 123 -21.50 23.22 -1.94
C VAL A 123 -22.32 24.50 -1.81
N ILE A 124 -23.47 24.45 -1.13
CA ILE A 124 -24.30 25.63 -0.85
C ILE A 124 -23.53 26.63 0.04
N ASP A 125 -22.74 26.15 1.00
CA ASP A 125 -21.86 26.95 1.87
C ASP A 125 -20.58 27.47 1.15
N GLY A 126 -20.46 27.26 -0.16
CA GLY A 126 -19.31 27.70 -0.96
C GLY A 126 -18.02 26.93 -0.68
N ALA A 127 -18.10 25.73 -0.10
CA ALA A 127 -16.94 24.87 0.09
C ALA A 127 -16.55 24.20 -1.24
N GLY A 128 -15.38 24.58 -1.78
CA GLY A 128 -14.77 23.88 -2.92
C GLY A 128 -14.34 22.44 -2.58
N ALA A 129 -13.95 21.65 -3.58
CA ALA A 129 -13.64 20.22 -3.45
C ALA A 129 -12.64 19.90 -2.31
N VAL A 130 -11.58 20.70 -2.17
CA VAL A 130 -10.56 20.53 -1.11
C VAL A 130 -11.14 20.82 0.29
N LYS A 131 -11.96 21.88 0.42
CA LYS A 131 -12.59 22.23 1.70
C LYS A 131 -13.63 21.18 2.10
N SER A 132 -14.45 20.72 1.16
CA SER A 132 -15.41 19.63 1.36
C SER A 132 -14.73 18.31 1.73
N PHE A 133 -13.54 18.03 1.18
CA PHE A 133 -12.74 16.87 1.57
C PHE A 133 -12.34 16.91 3.05
N PHE A 134 -11.77 18.01 3.53
CA PHE A 134 -11.34 18.12 4.94
C PHE A 134 -12.51 18.28 5.91
N THR A 135 -13.61 18.93 5.51
CA THR A 135 -14.74 19.25 6.39
C THR A 135 -15.82 18.16 6.42
N VAL A 136 -16.01 17.41 5.33
CA VAL A 136 -17.05 16.36 5.23
C VAL A 136 -16.43 14.98 5.16
N THR A 137 -15.50 14.76 4.22
CA THR A 137 -14.96 13.42 3.94
C THR A 137 -14.06 12.89 5.06
N VAL A 138 -13.07 13.66 5.52
CA VAL A 138 -12.15 13.25 6.59
C VAL A 138 -12.90 12.93 7.91
N PRO A 139 -13.76 13.80 8.45
CA PRO A 139 -14.50 13.49 9.67
C PRO A 139 -15.55 12.39 9.48
N GLY A 140 -16.17 12.29 8.30
CA GLY A 140 -17.09 11.20 7.95
C GLY A 140 -16.39 9.84 7.88
N MET A 141 -15.09 9.81 7.57
CA MET A 141 -14.30 8.58 7.44
C MET A 141 -13.39 8.27 8.63
N LYS A 142 -13.47 9.02 9.73
CA LYS A 142 -12.61 8.82 10.91
C LYS A 142 -12.62 7.38 11.45
N ILE A 143 -13.78 6.72 11.44
CA ILE A 143 -13.94 5.32 11.88
C ILE A 143 -13.18 4.39 10.93
N MET A 144 -13.27 4.63 9.62
CA MET A 144 -12.57 3.82 8.63
C MET A 144 -11.06 4.04 8.66
N MET A 145 -10.60 5.28 8.85
CA MET A 145 -9.19 5.59 9.05
C MET A 145 -8.62 4.88 10.29
N ALA A 146 -9.38 4.85 11.39
CA ALA A 146 -9.01 4.10 12.58
C ALA A 146 -8.92 2.60 12.29
N LEU A 147 -9.92 2.01 11.61
CA LEU A 147 -9.89 0.60 11.21
C LEU A 147 -8.68 0.25 10.34
N VAL A 148 -8.39 1.05 9.31
CA VAL A 148 -7.24 0.84 8.42
C VAL A 148 -5.92 0.98 9.19
N SER A 149 -5.81 1.95 10.10
CA SER A 149 -4.63 2.10 10.95
C SER A 149 -4.40 0.87 11.85
N ILE A 150 -5.47 0.31 12.45
CA ILE A 150 -5.38 -0.90 13.28
C ILE A 150 -5.03 -2.12 12.42
N LEU A 151 -5.68 -2.30 11.27
CA LEU A 151 -5.43 -3.43 10.35
C LEU A 151 -4.00 -3.39 9.79
N SER A 152 -3.50 -2.22 9.41
CA SER A 152 -2.12 -2.05 8.93
C SER A 152 -1.10 -2.32 10.05
N MET A 153 -1.41 -1.93 11.28
CA MET A 153 -0.57 -2.22 12.46
C MET A 153 -0.55 -3.72 12.80
N ILE A 154 -1.67 -4.42 12.67
CA ILE A 154 -1.75 -5.90 12.78
C ILE A 154 -0.95 -6.57 11.66
N GLY A 155 -1.09 -6.09 10.42
CA GLY A 155 -0.36 -6.56 9.26
C GLY A 155 1.16 -6.40 9.43
N CYS A 156 1.59 -5.26 9.99
CA CYS A 156 3.00 -5.03 10.33
C CYS A 156 3.51 -6.00 11.40
N ARG A 157 2.68 -6.40 12.37
CA ARG A 157 3.05 -7.40 13.38
C ARG A 157 3.16 -8.81 12.81
N ARG A 158 2.46 -9.11 11.70
CA ARG A 158 2.53 -10.39 11.00
C ARG A 158 3.77 -10.56 10.15
N LEU A 159 4.62 -9.54 9.96
CA LEU A 159 5.98 -9.74 9.45
C LEU A 159 6.68 -10.72 10.40
N PRO A 160 6.90 -11.96 9.97
CA PRO A 160 7.31 -13.00 10.88
C PRO A 160 8.75 -12.73 11.29
N LEU A 161 8.94 -12.26 12.52
CA LEU A 161 10.16 -12.49 13.30
C LEU A 161 10.28 -13.98 13.66
N ARG A 162 10.03 -14.89 12.72
CA ARG A 162 10.14 -16.33 12.91
C ARG A 162 11.24 -16.84 11.99
N HIS A 163 12.48 -16.50 12.33
CA HIS A 163 13.66 -17.03 11.67
C HIS A 163 14.09 -18.39 12.27
N ASP A 164 13.42 -18.91 13.30
CA ASP A 164 14.12 -19.77 14.25
C ASP A 164 13.30 -20.94 14.84
N ARG A 165 12.08 -21.24 14.34
CA ARG A 165 11.30 -22.41 14.84
C ARG A 165 10.86 -23.45 13.82
N TRP A 166 11.32 -23.40 12.57
CA TRP A 166 10.99 -24.43 11.58
C TRP A 166 12.13 -25.41 11.28
N PHE A 167 13.38 -25.03 11.52
CA PHE A 167 14.54 -25.87 11.15
C PHE A 167 15.01 -26.82 12.26
N HIS A 168 14.54 -26.68 13.50
CA HIS A 168 14.97 -27.55 14.61
C HIS A 168 14.17 -28.84 14.75
N HIS A 169 13.00 -28.96 14.12
CA HIS A 169 12.17 -30.16 14.24
C HIS A 169 12.44 -31.23 13.17
N TYR A 170 13.34 -30.97 12.22
CA TYR A 170 13.67 -31.89 11.13
C TYR A 170 15.06 -32.55 11.25
N ARG A 171 15.77 -32.31 12.36
CA ARG A 171 17.16 -32.78 12.57
C ARG A 171 17.33 -33.82 13.68
N SER A 172 16.24 -34.32 14.28
CA SER A 172 16.28 -35.30 15.38
C SER A 172 15.54 -36.60 15.06
N GLY A 173 15.51 -36.98 13.78
CA GLY A 173 14.82 -38.16 13.27
C GLY A 173 15.65 -39.03 12.32
N PHE A 174 16.97 -38.95 12.42
CA PHE A 174 17.94 -39.90 11.84
C PHE A 174 19.17 -39.96 12.73
#